data_AF-A0A925UTW9-F1
#
_entry.id   AF-A0A925UTW9-F1
#
_cell.length_a   1.000
_cell.length_b   1.000
_cell.length_c   1.000
_cell.angle_alpha   90.00
_cell.angle_beta   90.00
_cell.angle_gamma   90.00
#
_symmetry.space_group_name_H-M   'P 1'
#
loop_
_entity.id
_entity.type
_entity.pdbx_description
1 polymer ?
#
loop_
_entity_poly.entity_id
_entity_poly.type
_entity_poly.pdbx_seq_one_letter_code
_entity_poly.pdbx_strand_id
1 'polypeptide(L)'
;MPTSFPATLPTPDDEISGSLWIHVGAERIRNKSGLSSDQVQGLIKIADTRAAKDPSNAFWKLSLAIFYSHIGKVDLALGAWMDASRCLTYNDYQSRYLSQVRDVLARSSATNAWQFAYCYRLRSFAFVLLVDSYARNLVSELNRSDPKHLSTRYATLANGGLIRDGSRNLATMQIGISIVELASHPRQVQSNTSIKRLLIAHFEFKEALRTAGMIEQAENVESVYNENDGWSALTARQDTQKIASNLTLASAVWPNLPGVFLQGSMISSLLWLLGYCIIRFVKHSPSKAAISTYLLAVTMVVAVYMLTQSWLAMSATALCCLFSLISPKTVRASVPADLGPLFTVVNITLAIAFTGLVATMFATRTLPVLASASAFDPQIATLVDFNVTAGLAIIVVACLFLVSPLWALAQHVRTLDVLGRGFQKFGVIGTTIGLLLCVVSTPICIYFESENQQTFRMLLENEPVYYLRQ
;
A
#
# COMPACT_ATOMS: atom_id res chain seq x y z
N MET A 1 -4.39 -13.25 -6.69
CA MET A 1 -3.79 -14.46 -7.31
C MET A 1 -4.59 -15.68 -6.86
N PRO A 2 -4.67 -16.75 -7.67
CA PRO A 2 -5.39 -17.97 -7.27
C PRO A 2 -4.82 -18.53 -5.96
N THR A 3 -5.71 -18.94 -5.05
CA THR A 3 -5.38 -19.42 -3.70
C THR A 3 -4.73 -20.81 -3.71
N SER A 4 -4.92 -21.59 -4.78
CA SER A 4 -4.26 -22.86 -5.04
C SER A 4 -3.73 -22.91 -6.47
N PHE A 5 -2.51 -23.44 -6.63
CA PHE A 5 -1.94 -23.71 -7.95
C PHE A 5 -2.42 -25.11 -8.36
N PRO A 6 -3.25 -25.24 -9.41
CA PRO A 6 -3.89 -26.51 -9.73
C PRO A 6 -2.84 -27.55 -10.14
N ALA A 7 -3.16 -28.83 -9.94
CA ALA A 7 -2.30 -29.93 -10.37
C ALA A 7 -2.11 -29.93 -11.89
N THR A 8 -3.19 -29.65 -12.62
CA THR A 8 -3.21 -29.46 -14.07
C THR A 8 -3.57 -28.02 -14.40
N LEU A 9 -2.68 -27.33 -15.14
CA LEU A 9 -2.94 -25.95 -15.53
C LEU A 9 -3.96 -25.90 -16.67
N PRO A 10 -4.95 -24.98 -16.60
CA PRO A 10 -5.89 -24.80 -17.69
C PRO A 10 -5.16 -24.26 -18.92
N THR A 11 -5.70 -24.52 -20.10
CA THR A 11 -5.27 -23.85 -21.33
C THR A 11 -5.88 -22.45 -21.37
N PRO A 12 -5.11 -21.38 -21.15
CA PRO A 12 -5.65 -20.02 -21.14
C PRO A 12 -6.12 -19.65 -22.55
N ASP A 13 -7.25 -18.96 -22.66
CA ASP A 13 -7.83 -18.53 -23.94
C ASP A 13 -7.16 -17.26 -24.48
N ASP A 14 -6.73 -16.36 -23.60
CA ASP A 14 -6.10 -15.08 -23.91
C ASP A 14 -4.65 -14.95 -23.39
N GLU A 15 -3.94 -13.96 -23.91
CA GLU A 15 -2.55 -13.66 -23.55
C GLU A 15 -2.40 -13.21 -22.09
N ILE A 16 -3.43 -12.57 -21.52
CA ILE A 16 -3.41 -12.06 -20.14
C ILE A 16 -3.52 -13.23 -19.16
N SER A 17 -4.45 -14.16 -19.34
CA SER A 17 -4.53 -15.34 -18.48
C SER A 17 -3.28 -16.21 -18.62
N GLY A 18 -2.73 -16.29 -19.84
CA GLY A 18 -1.45 -16.96 -20.10
C GLY A 18 -0.32 -16.37 -19.28
N SER A 19 -0.10 -15.05 -19.36
CA SER A 19 0.97 -14.38 -18.62
C SER A 19 0.77 -14.46 -17.11
N LEU A 20 -0.47 -14.42 -16.62
CA LEU A 20 -0.77 -14.58 -15.21
C LEU A 20 -0.26 -15.93 -14.67
N TRP A 21 -0.47 -17.03 -15.39
CA TRP A 21 0.05 -18.34 -14.99
C TRP A 21 1.57 -18.37 -14.96
N ILE A 22 2.24 -17.73 -15.93
CA ILE A 22 3.70 -17.58 -15.96
C ILE A 22 4.20 -16.83 -14.72
N HIS A 23 3.58 -15.70 -14.37
CA HIS A 23 3.96 -14.89 -13.20
C HIS A 23 3.72 -15.63 -11.89
N VAL A 24 2.57 -16.31 -11.74
CA VAL A 24 2.28 -17.14 -10.56
C VAL A 24 3.30 -18.29 -10.44
N GLY A 25 3.64 -18.95 -11.55
CA GLY A 25 4.69 -19.97 -11.59
C GLY A 25 6.05 -19.42 -11.15
N ALA A 26 6.42 -18.24 -11.64
CA ALA A 26 7.66 -17.58 -11.28
C ALA A 26 7.73 -17.19 -9.79
N GLU A 27 6.64 -16.65 -9.22
CA GLU A 27 6.52 -16.38 -7.79
C GLU A 27 6.72 -17.65 -6.97
N ARG A 28 6.14 -18.78 -7.38
CA ARG A 28 6.30 -20.05 -6.66
C ARG A 28 7.73 -20.57 -6.64
N ILE A 29 8.43 -20.49 -7.77
CA ILE A 29 9.86 -20.85 -7.88
C ILE A 29 10.68 -19.95 -6.97
N ARG A 30 10.46 -18.63 -7.05
CA ARG A 30 11.20 -17.64 -6.25
C ARG A 30 10.99 -17.84 -4.75
N ASN A 31 9.75 -18.09 -4.33
CA ASN A 31 9.39 -18.30 -2.92
C ASN A 31 9.72 -19.72 -2.42
N LYS A 32 10.41 -20.55 -3.23
CA LYS A 32 10.79 -21.94 -2.89
C LYS A 32 9.61 -22.82 -2.47
N SER A 33 8.41 -22.49 -2.96
CA SER A 33 7.16 -23.19 -2.62
C SER A 33 6.91 -24.46 -3.45
N GLY A 34 7.87 -24.82 -4.33
CA GLY A 34 7.84 -25.98 -5.19
C GLY A 34 6.82 -25.88 -6.35
N LEU A 35 7.17 -26.46 -7.49
CA LEU A 35 6.29 -26.79 -8.60
C LEU A 35 6.48 -28.28 -8.93
N SER A 36 5.39 -28.99 -9.23
CA SER A 36 5.49 -30.35 -9.74
C SER A 36 5.99 -30.37 -11.19
N SER A 37 6.52 -31.50 -11.65
CA SER A 37 6.93 -31.66 -13.06
C SER A 37 5.79 -31.34 -14.03
N ASP A 38 4.57 -31.82 -13.74
CA ASP A 38 3.37 -31.58 -14.55
C ASP A 38 3.01 -30.09 -14.64
N GLN A 39 3.16 -29.37 -13.53
CA GLN A 39 2.92 -27.93 -13.45
C GLN A 39 3.93 -27.16 -14.31
N VAL A 40 5.21 -27.51 -14.24
CA VAL A 40 6.23 -26.87 -15.07
C VAL A 40 6.01 -27.18 -16.55
N GLN A 41 5.64 -28.43 -16.88
CA GLN A 41 5.31 -28.82 -18.25
C GLN A 41 4.08 -28.07 -18.78
N GLY A 42 3.08 -27.82 -17.93
CA GLY A 42 1.94 -26.97 -18.25
C GLY A 42 2.35 -25.53 -18.54
N LEU A 43 3.25 -24.93 -17.75
CA LEU A 43 3.78 -23.58 -17.99
C LEU A 43 4.57 -23.49 -19.30
N ILE A 44 5.40 -24.51 -19.59
CA ILE A 44 6.11 -24.62 -20.87
C ILE A 44 5.10 -24.67 -22.03
N LYS A 45 4.07 -25.51 -21.94
CA LYS A 45 3.03 -25.62 -22.98
C LYS A 45 2.30 -24.29 -23.21
N ILE A 46 1.98 -23.56 -22.14
CA ILE A 46 1.38 -22.23 -22.22
C ILE A 46 2.31 -21.27 -22.95
N ALA A 47 3.57 -21.18 -22.52
CA ALA A 47 4.56 -20.29 -23.12
C ALA A 47 4.82 -20.61 -24.60
N ASP A 48 4.93 -21.89 -24.95
CA ASP A 48 5.15 -22.36 -26.32
C ASP A 48 3.96 -22.02 -27.24
N THR A 49 2.73 -22.35 -26.80
CA THR A 49 1.51 -22.03 -27.54
C THR A 49 1.37 -20.51 -27.76
N ARG A 50 1.80 -19.71 -26.79
CA ARG A 50 1.74 -18.24 -26.89
C ARG A 50 2.86 -17.67 -27.73
N ALA A 51 4.07 -18.22 -27.68
CA ALA A 51 5.17 -17.87 -28.55
C ALA A 51 4.82 -18.13 -30.03
N ALA A 52 4.07 -19.20 -30.33
CA ALA A 52 3.59 -19.45 -31.69
C ALA A 52 2.54 -18.42 -32.17
N LYS A 53 1.70 -17.92 -31.27
CA LYS A 53 0.66 -16.90 -31.59
C LYS A 53 1.22 -15.48 -31.67
N ASP A 54 2.24 -15.16 -30.86
CA ASP A 54 2.90 -13.86 -30.77
C ASP A 54 4.43 -14.05 -30.82
N PRO A 55 4.98 -14.39 -32.01
CA PRO A 55 6.41 -14.73 -32.15
C PRO A 55 7.34 -13.53 -31.97
N SER A 56 6.81 -12.31 -32.06
CA SER A 56 7.54 -11.05 -31.90
C SER A 56 7.82 -10.68 -30.45
N ASN A 57 7.15 -11.30 -29.47
CA ASN A 57 7.26 -10.94 -28.07
C ASN A 57 8.23 -11.87 -27.32
N ALA A 58 9.30 -11.27 -26.80
CA ALA A 58 10.36 -11.95 -26.06
C ALA A 58 9.88 -12.60 -24.76
N PHE A 59 8.82 -12.07 -24.13
CA PHE A 59 8.31 -12.59 -22.86
C PHE A 59 8.02 -14.10 -22.90
N TRP A 60 7.42 -14.59 -23.99
CA TRP A 60 7.07 -16.00 -24.13
C TRP A 60 8.31 -16.90 -24.27
N LYS A 61 9.28 -16.48 -25.07
CA LYS A 61 10.52 -17.25 -25.28
C LYS A 61 11.45 -17.21 -24.07
N LEU A 62 11.52 -16.06 -23.38
CA LEU A 62 12.19 -15.98 -22.08
C LEU A 62 11.53 -16.91 -21.07
N SER A 63 10.19 -17.02 -21.07
CA SER A 63 9.48 -17.97 -20.19
C SER A 63 9.89 -19.42 -20.46
N LEU A 64 10.02 -19.81 -21.73
CA LEU A 64 10.56 -21.12 -22.11
C LEU A 64 11.98 -21.32 -21.58
N ALA A 65 12.87 -20.35 -21.74
CA ALA A 65 14.24 -20.43 -21.23
C ALA A 65 14.28 -20.69 -19.71
N ILE A 66 13.46 -19.95 -18.94
CA ILE A 66 13.39 -20.11 -17.48
C ILE A 66 12.86 -21.47 -17.08
N PHE A 67 11.75 -21.92 -17.66
CA PHE A 67 11.16 -23.20 -17.27
C PHE A 67 11.97 -24.41 -17.75
N TYR A 68 12.60 -24.35 -18.93
CA TYR A 68 13.54 -25.38 -19.36
C TYR A 68 14.77 -25.46 -18.46
N SER A 69 15.32 -24.30 -18.07
CA SER A 69 16.44 -24.24 -17.12
C SER A 69 16.04 -24.84 -15.77
N HIS A 70 14.83 -24.53 -15.28
CA HIS A 70 14.32 -25.05 -14.01
C HIS A 70 14.24 -26.58 -13.96
N ILE A 71 13.94 -27.24 -15.09
CA ILE A 71 13.91 -28.71 -15.21
C ILE A 71 15.23 -29.32 -15.72
N GLY A 72 16.31 -28.54 -15.80
CA GLY A 72 17.63 -29.01 -16.20
C GLY A 72 17.82 -29.27 -17.70
N LYS A 73 16.91 -28.82 -18.57
CA LYS A 73 17.05 -28.92 -20.03
C LYS A 73 17.86 -27.75 -20.59
N VAL A 74 19.16 -27.76 -20.34
CA VAL A 74 20.07 -26.64 -20.62
C VAL A 74 20.08 -26.23 -22.09
N ASP A 75 20.15 -27.18 -23.03
CA ASP A 75 20.21 -26.86 -24.47
C ASP A 75 18.94 -26.19 -24.98
N LEU A 76 17.77 -26.67 -24.53
CA LEU A 76 16.48 -26.05 -24.88
C LEU A 76 16.35 -24.66 -24.24
N ALA A 77 16.85 -24.50 -23.02
CA ALA A 77 16.85 -23.21 -22.35
C ALA A 77 17.70 -22.19 -23.11
N LEU A 78 18.91 -22.58 -23.52
CA LEU A 78 19.80 -21.74 -24.30
C LEU A 78 19.20 -21.42 -25.67
N GLY A 79 18.61 -22.40 -26.36
CA GLY A 79 17.90 -22.17 -27.62
C GLY A 79 16.80 -21.12 -27.49
N ALA A 80 15.94 -21.26 -26.48
CA ALA A 80 14.87 -20.30 -26.20
C ALA A 80 15.41 -18.90 -25.82
N TRP A 81 16.53 -18.83 -25.10
CA TRP A 81 17.21 -17.57 -24.77
C TRP A 81 17.72 -16.84 -26.02
N MET A 82 18.37 -17.58 -26.92
CA MET A 82 18.84 -17.06 -28.21
C MET A 82 17.66 -16.61 -29.07
N ASP A 83 16.56 -17.37 -29.08
CA ASP A 83 15.38 -17.04 -29.87
C ASP A 83 14.63 -15.81 -29.33
N ALA A 84 14.66 -15.59 -28.02
CA ALA A 84 14.13 -14.39 -27.38
C ALA A 84 14.89 -13.13 -27.81
N SER A 85 16.22 -13.24 -27.97
CA SER A 85 17.07 -12.09 -28.33
C SER A 85 16.80 -11.54 -29.73
N ARG A 86 16.11 -12.31 -30.57
CA ARG A 86 15.71 -11.95 -31.94
C ARG A 86 14.27 -11.45 -32.03
N CYS A 87 13.56 -11.35 -30.89
CA CYS A 87 12.23 -10.78 -30.83
C CYS A 87 12.29 -9.24 -30.96
N LEU A 88 11.15 -8.63 -31.28
CA LEU A 88 11.04 -7.19 -31.52
C LEU A 88 10.56 -6.43 -30.30
N THR A 89 9.77 -7.07 -29.44
CA THR A 89 9.15 -6.42 -28.28
C THR A 89 9.24 -7.28 -27.04
N TYR A 90 9.09 -6.65 -25.88
CA TYR A 90 8.83 -7.33 -24.62
C TYR A 90 7.54 -6.78 -24.02
N ASN A 91 6.59 -7.67 -23.74
CA ASN A 91 5.36 -7.33 -23.02
C ASN A 91 4.97 -8.49 -22.12
N ASP A 92 5.04 -8.28 -20.82
CA ASP A 92 4.67 -9.25 -19.78
C ASP A 92 3.18 -9.24 -19.43
N TYR A 93 2.41 -8.38 -20.11
CA TYR A 93 0.97 -8.19 -20.00
C TYR A 93 0.46 -7.78 -18.59
N GLN A 94 1.35 -7.48 -17.63
CA GLN A 94 0.97 -7.17 -16.25
C GLN A 94 0.15 -5.87 -16.16
N SER A 95 0.53 -4.79 -16.86
CA SER A 95 -0.23 -3.54 -16.83
C SER A 95 -1.68 -3.73 -17.31
N ARG A 96 -1.90 -4.56 -18.35
CA ARG A 96 -3.24 -4.85 -18.87
C ARG A 96 -4.05 -5.67 -17.86
N TYR A 97 -3.46 -6.71 -17.28
CA TYR A 97 -4.09 -7.50 -16.22
C TYR A 97 -4.49 -6.63 -15.03
N LEU A 98 -3.57 -5.81 -14.51
CA LEU A 98 -3.82 -4.97 -13.35
C LEU A 98 -4.90 -3.90 -13.62
N SER A 99 -4.98 -3.40 -14.86
CA SER A 99 -6.07 -2.52 -15.29
C SER A 99 -7.42 -3.23 -15.26
N GLN A 100 -7.49 -4.49 -15.70
CA GLN A 100 -8.72 -5.30 -15.60
C GLN A 100 -9.10 -5.57 -14.13
N VAL A 101 -8.13 -5.86 -13.26
CA VAL A 101 -8.38 -6.02 -11.81
C VAL A 101 -8.97 -4.74 -11.23
N ARG A 102 -8.42 -3.58 -11.57
CA ARG A 102 -8.99 -2.28 -11.18
C ARG A 102 -10.41 -2.12 -11.71
N ASP A 103 -10.67 -2.44 -12.98
CA ASP A 103 -12.03 -2.34 -13.54
C ASP A 103 -13.05 -3.19 -12.80
N VAL A 104 -12.64 -4.38 -12.34
CA VAL A 104 -13.48 -5.22 -11.48
C VAL A 104 -13.74 -4.54 -10.13
N LEU A 105 -12.72 -3.93 -9.51
CA LEU A 105 -12.90 -3.16 -8.25
C LEU A 105 -13.79 -1.93 -8.44
N ALA A 106 -13.74 -1.30 -9.61
CA ALA A 106 -14.57 -0.15 -9.96
C ALA A 106 -16.02 -0.53 -10.33
N ARG A 107 -16.36 -1.82 -10.47
CA ARG A 107 -17.77 -2.23 -10.66
C ARG A 107 -18.56 -2.15 -9.36
N SER A 108 -17.91 -2.31 -8.22
CA SER A 108 -18.56 -2.26 -6.90
C SER A 108 -18.48 -0.88 -6.24
N SER A 109 -17.71 0.06 -6.80
CA SER A 109 -17.49 1.40 -6.24
C SER A 109 -17.03 2.38 -7.31
N ALA A 110 -17.14 3.69 -7.07
CA ALA A 110 -16.59 4.69 -7.98
C ALA A 110 -15.07 4.48 -8.21
N THR A 111 -14.57 4.95 -9.36
CA THR A 111 -13.14 4.83 -9.67
C THR A 111 -12.35 5.78 -8.77
N ASN A 112 -11.54 5.20 -7.88
CA ASN A 112 -10.82 5.92 -6.86
C ASN A 112 -9.30 5.63 -6.96
N ALA A 113 -8.47 6.58 -6.57
CA ALA A 113 -7.01 6.52 -6.60
C ALA A 113 -6.45 5.32 -5.83
N TRP A 114 -7.07 4.94 -4.70
CA TRP A 114 -6.65 3.78 -3.91
C TRP A 114 -6.71 2.47 -4.70
N GLN A 115 -7.61 2.34 -5.67
CA GLN A 115 -7.72 1.14 -6.51
C GLN A 115 -6.47 1.00 -7.38
N PHE A 116 -5.98 2.11 -7.94
CA PHE A 116 -4.74 2.12 -8.69
C PHE A 116 -3.54 1.86 -7.78
N ALA A 117 -3.50 2.47 -6.59
CA ALA A 117 -2.45 2.23 -5.61
C ALA A 117 -2.37 0.74 -5.20
N TYR A 118 -3.53 0.12 -4.97
CA TYR A 118 -3.64 -1.31 -4.69
C TYR A 118 -3.12 -2.16 -5.86
N CYS A 119 -3.59 -1.90 -7.09
CA CYS A 119 -3.15 -2.62 -8.27
C CYS A 119 -1.65 -2.43 -8.56
N TYR A 120 -1.11 -1.24 -8.33
CA TYR A 120 0.31 -0.94 -8.49
C TYR A 120 1.18 -1.87 -7.63
N ARG A 121 0.75 -2.12 -6.38
CA ARG A 121 1.43 -3.02 -5.44
C ARG A 121 1.29 -4.50 -5.75
N LEU A 122 0.28 -4.89 -6.53
CA LEU A 122 0.08 -6.29 -6.95
C LEU A 122 1.03 -6.73 -8.07
N ARG A 123 1.83 -5.82 -8.62
CA ARG A 123 2.76 -6.14 -9.69
C ARG A 123 3.85 -7.10 -9.21
N SER A 124 4.07 -8.18 -9.96
CA SER A 124 5.11 -9.16 -9.68
C SER A 124 6.41 -8.79 -10.40
N PHE A 125 7.53 -8.99 -9.69
CA PHE A 125 8.87 -8.90 -10.26
C PHE A 125 9.55 -10.26 -10.31
N ALA A 126 8.88 -11.33 -9.87
CA ALA A 126 9.49 -12.64 -9.70
C ALA A 126 10.02 -13.19 -11.03
N PHE A 127 9.25 -13.05 -12.11
CA PHE A 127 9.63 -13.52 -13.43
C PHE A 127 10.94 -12.89 -13.93
N VAL A 128 11.03 -11.56 -13.96
CA VAL A 128 12.23 -10.87 -14.48
C VAL A 128 13.45 -11.12 -13.59
N LEU A 129 13.25 -11.37 -12.30
CA LEU A 129 14.35 -11.74 -11.41
C LEU A 129 14.85 -13.18 -11.62
N LEU A 130 13.98 -14.10 -12.06
CA LEU A 130 14.42 -15.41 -12.55
C LEU A 130 15.20 -15.26 -13.86
N VAL A 131 14.77 -14.34 -14.73
CA VAL A 131 15.50 -13.98 -15.97
C VAL A 131 16.89 -13.44 -15.67
N ASP A 132 17.02 -12.49 -14.74
CA ASP A 132 18.33 -12.00 -14.27
C ASP A 132 19.18 -13.11 -13.67
N SER A 133 18.59 -13.99 -12.85
CA SER A 133 19.31 -15.13 -12.26
C SER A 133 19.83 -16.08 -13.33
N TYR A 134 19.01 -16.40 -14.34
CA TYR A 134 19.41 -17.23 -15.47
C TYR A 134 20.52 -16.56 -16.29
N ALA A 135 20.38 -15.27 -16.62
CA ALA A 135 21.40 -14.50 -17.34
C ALA A 135 22.74 -14.50 -16.60
N ARG A 136 22.73 -14.33 -15.27
CA ARG A 136 23.94 -14.36 -14.43
C ARG A 136 24.64 -15.70 -14.46
N ASN A 137 23.88 -16.79 -14.31
CA ASN A 137 24.44 -18.13 -14.38
C ASN A 137 25.03 -18.38 -15.76
N LEU A 138 24.27 -18.07 -16.81
CA LEU A 138 24.69 -18.22 -18.19
C LEU A 138 25.99 -17.49 -18.47
N VAL A 139 26.07 -16.19 -18.18
CA VAL A 139 27.29 -15.38 -18.44
C VAL A 139 28.47 -15.81 -17.58
N SER A 140 28.24 -16.32 -16.37
CA SER A 140 29.34 -16.76 -15.49
C SER A 140 30.11 -17.96 -16.01
N GLU A 141 29.49 -18.77 -16.87
CA GLU A 141 30.08 -19.98 -17.46
C GLU A 141 30.79 -19.69 -18.80
N LEU A 142 30.66 -18.47 -19.35
CA LEU A 142 31.17 -18.12 -20.67
C LEU A 142 32.63 -17.67 -20.64
N ASN A 143 33.44 -18.27 -21.53
CA ASN A 143 34.76 -17.77 -21.88
C ASN A 143 34.66 -16.55 -22.82
N ARG A 144 35.40 -15.47 -22.52
CA ARG A 144 35.30 -14.17 -23.22
C ARG A 144 35.74 -14.20 -24.68
N SER A 145 36.67 -15.07 -25.03
CA SER A 145 37.32 -15.07 -26.35
C SER A 145 36.73 -16.07 -27.33
N ASP A 146 35.77 -16.89 -26.90
CA ASP A 146 35.11 -17.88 -27.76
C ASP A 146 34.00 -17.21 -28.58
N PRO A 147 34.03 -17.27 -29.92
CA PRO A 147 32.98 -16.72 -30.79
C PRO A 147 31.57 -17.21 -30.43
N LYS A 148 31.41 -18.48 -30.03
CA LYS A 148 30.10 -19.02 -29.65
C LYS A 148 29.59 -18.33 -28.39
N HIS A 149 30.47 -18.07 -27.43
CA HIS A 149 30.13 -17.34 -26.21
C HIS A 149 29.87 -15.86 -26.45
N LEU A 150 30.52 -15.23 -27.43
CA LEU A 150 30.20 -13.86 -27.85
C LEU A 150 28.75 -13.74 -28.33
N SER A 151 28.27 -14.73 -29.09
CA SER A 151 26.86 -14.75 -29.52
C SER A 151 25.88 -14.85 -28.35
N THR A 152 26.20 -15.67 -27.34
CA THR A 152 25.39 -15.78 -26.11
C THR A 152 25.40 -14.50 -25.29
N ARG A 153 26.56 -13.84 -25.17
CA ARG A 153 26.68 -12.54 -24.48
C ARG A 153 25.86 -11.46 -25.20
N TYR A 154 25.91 -11.45 -26.54
CA TYR A 154 25.08 -10.54 -27.34
C TYR A 154 23.59 -10.81 -27.14
N ALA A 155 23.18 -12.08 -27.14
CA ALA A 155 21.79 -12.44 -26.85
C ALA A 155 21.34 -12.00 -25.46
N THR A 156 22.23 -12.09 -24.45
CA THR A 156 21.97 -11.55 -23.10
C THR A 156 21.78 -10.03 -23.13
N LEU A 157 22.64 -9.29 -23.84
CA LEU A 157 22.50 -7.85 -24.00
C LEU A 157 21.17 -7.48 -24.67
N ALA A 158 20.83 -8.14 -25.78
CA ALA A 158 19.60 -7.89 -26.52
C ALA A 158 18.35 -8.21 -25.68
N ASN A 159 18.34 -9.33 -24.94
CA ASN A 159 17.24 -9.67 -24.02
C ASN A 159 17.09 -8.63 -22.90
N GLY A 160 18.21 -8.15 -22.34
CA GLY A 160 18.19 -7.07 -21.34
C GLY A 160 17.60 -5.77 -21.89
N GLY A 161 18.01 -5.38 -23.11
CA GLY A 161 17.48 -4.22 -23.83
C GLY A 161 15.98 -4.33 -24.08
N LEU A 162 15.51 -5.47 -24.58
CA LEU A 162 14.08 -5.74 -24.79
C LEU A 162 13.29 -5.60 -23.48
N ILE A 163 13.77 -6.19 -22.37
CA ILE A 163 13.12 -6.06 -21.05
C ILE A 163 13.08 -4.60 -20.60
N ARG A 164 14.21 -3.88 -20.71
CA ARG A 164 14.32 -2.47 -20.33
C ARG A 164 13.29 -1.63 -21.10
N ASP A 165 13.26 -1.73 -22.43
CA ASP A 165 12.44 -0.88 -23.30
C ASP A 165 10.95 -1.26 -23.27
N GLY A 166 10.65 -2.55 -23.10
CA GLY A 166 9.29 -3.06 -22.98
C GLY A 166 8.69 -2.92 -21.58
N SER A 167 9.51 -2.64 -20.57
CA SER A 167 9.03 -2.53 -19.19
C SER A 167 8.06 -1.35 -19.00
N ARG A 168 7.11 -1.55 -18.08
CA ARG A 168 6.10 -0.54 -17.70
C ARG A 168 6.23 -0.10 -16.25
N ASN A 169 7.30 -0.54 -15.58
CA ASN A 169 7.67 -0.16 -14.21
C ASN A 169 9.20 0.05 -14.17
N LEU A 170 9.69 0.81 -13.20
CA LEU A 170 11.13 1.08 -13.06
C LEU A 170 11.92 -0.11 -12.51
N ALA A 171 11.34 -0.97 -11.67
CA ALA A 171 12.08 -2.08 -11.07
C ALA A 171 12.45 -3.17 -12.10
N THR A 172 11.52 -3.55 -12.97
CA THR A 172 11.76 -4.42 -14.14
C THR A 172 12.74 -3.76 -15.11
N MET A 173 12.62 -2.45 -15.32
CA MET A 173 13.57 -1.69 -16.14
C MET A 173 15.00 -1.78 -15.58
N GLN A 174 15.19 -1.51 -14.28
CA GLN A 174 16.48 -1.59 -13.59
C GLN A 174 17.11 -2.99 -13.73
N ILE A 175 16.29 -4.03 -13.71
CA ILE A 175 16.76 -5.40 -13.93
C ILE A 175 17.19 -5.59 -15.39
N GLY A 176 16.44 -5.07 -16.36
CA GLY A 176 16.85 -5.03 -17.77
C GLY A 176 18.19 -4.33 -17.96
N ILE A 177 18.37 -3.15 -17.37
CA ILE A 177 19.64 -2.39 -17.35
C ILE A 177 20.78 -3.25 -16.78
N SER A 178 20.54 -3.92 -15.64
CA SER A 178 21.51 -4.82 -15.02
C SER A 178 21.89 -5.99 -15.93
N ILE A 179 20.94 -6.56 -16.68
CA ILE A 179 21.21 -7.65 -17.63
C ILE A 179 22.05 -7.15 -18.82
N VAL A 180 21.79 -5.93 -19.31
CA VAL A 180 22.61 -5.29 -20.37
C VAL A 180 24.05 -5.13 -19.90
N GLU A 181 24.26 -4.61 -18.69
CA GLU A 181 25.60 -4.41 -18.12
C GLU A 181 26.32 -5.73 -17.82
N LEU A 182 25.57 -6.76 -17.42
CA LEU A 182 26.10 -8.10 -17.19
C LEU A 182 26.72 -8.69 -18.46
N ALA A 183 26.21 -8.37 -19.65
CA ALA A 183 26.74 -8.87 -20.91
C ALA A 183 28.19 -8.42 -21.17
N SER A 184 28.58 -7.21 -20.76
CA SER A 184 29.96 -6.71 -20.82
C SER A 184 30.82 -7.15 -19.63
N HIS A 185 30.22 -7.34 -18.44
CA HIS A 185 30.94 -7.54 -17.18
C HIS A 185 30.48 -8.76 -16.36
N PRO A 186 31.27 -9.85 -16.27
CA PRO A 186 31.03 -10.93 -15.30
C PRO A 186 31.16 -10.46 -13.84
N ARG A 187 30.44 -11.16 -12.96
CA ARG A 187 30.15 -10.88 -11.53
C ARG A 187 31.30 -10.35 -10.64
N GLN A 188 32.56 -10.60 -11.00
CA GLN A 188 33.74 -10.25 -10.19
C GLN A 188 34.02 -8.74 -10.09
N VAL A 189 33.44 -7.91 -10.98
CA VAL A 189 33.72 -6.46 -11.03
C VAL A 189 32.57 -5.59 -10.50
N GLN A 190 31.36 -6.15 -10.32
CA GLN A 190 30.12 -5.38 -10.02
C GLN A 190 30.11 -4.67 -8.66
N SER A 191 30.99 -5.02 -7.70
CA SER A 191 30.94 -4.43 -6.36
C SER A 191 31.59 -3.06 -6.23
N ASN A 192 32.35 -2.59 -7.25
CA ASN A 192 32.98 -1.26 -7.27
C ASN A 192 33.49 -0.88 -8.69
N THR A 193 32.61 -0.86 -9.70
CA THR A 193 32.97 -0.38 -11.04
C THR A 193 32.97 1.15 -11.08
N SER A 194 34.15 1.76 -11.11
CA SER A 194 34.31 3.12 -11.64
C SER A 194 33.69 3.19 -13.04
N ILE A 195 32.99 4.28 -13.37
CA ILE A 195 32.40 4.54 -14.71
C ILE A 195 33.41 4.26 -15.84
N LYS A 196 34.69 4.59 -15.61
CA LYS A 196 35.77 4.32 -16.57
C LYS A 196 35.93 2.83 -16.89
N ARG A 197 35.83 1.95 -15.89
CA ARG A 197 35.93 0.48 -16.11
C ARG A 197 34.74 -0.03 -16.92
N LEU A 198 33.56 0.54 -16.67
CA LEU A 198 32.35 0.20 -17.38
C LEU A 198 32.47 0.51 -18.89
N LEU A 199 32.91 1.73 -19.21
CA LEU A 199 33.16 2.14 -20.59
C LEU A 199 34.24 1.31 -21.28
N ILE A 200 35.31 0.93 -20.56
CA ILE A 200 36.36 0.05 -21.12
C ILE A 200 35.77 -1.30 -21.50
N ALA A 201 34.99 -1.95 -20.64
CA ALA A 201 34.48 -3.28 -21.01
C ALA A 201 33.36 -3.24 -22.05
N HIS A 202 32.60 -2.13 -22.14
CA HIS A 202 31.71 -1.88 -23.28
C HIS A 202 32.50 -1.86 -24.60
N PHE A 203 33.59 -1.09 -24.63
CA PHE A 203 34.48 -1.01 -25.79
C PHE A 203 35.11 -2.37 -26.12
N GLU A 204 35.66 -3.08 -25.13
CA GLU A 204 36.24 -4.42 -25.32
C GLU A 204 35.22 -5.42 -25.86
N PHE A 205 33.97 -5.38 -25.37
CA PHE A 205 32.94 -6.30 -25.86
C PHE A 205 32.56 -6.01 -27.31
N LYS A 206 32.40 -4.73 -27.67
CA LYS A 206 32.17 -4.28 -29.05
C LYS A 206 33.30 -4.72 -29.99
N GLU A 207 34.54 -4.53 -29.57
CA GLU A 207 35.70 -4.86 -30.39
C GLU A 207 35.89 -6.37 -30.55
N ALA A 208 35.55 -7.15 -29.52
CA ALA A 208 35.52 -8.61 -29.61
C ALA A 208 34.49 -9.10 -30.64
N LEU A 209 33.30 -8.49 -30.70
CA LEU A 209 32.30 -8.80 -31.73
C LEU A 209 32.79 -8.45 -33.14
N ARG A 210 33.41 -7.27 -33.32
CA ARG A 210 34.00 -6.88 -34.61
C ARG A 210 35.08 -7.83 -35.07
N THR A 211 35.99 -8.19 -34.17
CA THR A 211 37.08 -9.13 -34.45
C THR A 211 36.56 -10.51 -34.83
N ALA A 212 35.42 -10.93 -34.27
CA ALA A 212 34.73 -12.16 -34.62
C ALA A 212 33.89 -12.09 -35.92
N GLY A 213 33.90 -10.95 -36.63
CA GLY A 213 33.12 -10.75 -37.86
C GLY A 213 31.64 -10.42 -37.64
N MET A 214 31.23 -10.15 -36.40
CA MET A 214 29.85 -9.85 -36.01
C MET A 214 29.59 -8.33 -36.04
N ILE A 215 29.74 -7.72 -37.23
CA ILE A 215 29.77 -6.25 -37.39
C ILE A 215 28.43 -5.61 -37.01
N GLU A 216 27.30 -6.15 -37.49
CA GLU A 216 25.95 -5.64 -37.19
C GLU A 216 25.66 -5.70 -35.69
N GLN A 217 26.02 -6.80 -35.03
CA GLN A 217 25.86 -6.95 -33.59
C GLN A 217 26.72 -5.94 -32.83
N ALA A 218 27.94 -5.65 -33.28
CA ALA A 218 28.80 -4.67 -32.65
C ALA A 218 28.25 -3.23 -32.75
N GLU A 219 27.59 -2.89 -33.86
CA GLU A 219 26.90 -1.60 -34.02
C GLU A 219 25.67 -1.51 -33.11
N ASN A 220 24.86 -2.57 -33.03
CA ASN A 220 23.71 -2.60 -32.15
C ASN A 220 24.09 -2.49 -30.66
N VAL A 221 25.18 -3.14 -30.24
CA VAL A 221 25.68 -3.08 -28.86
C VAL A 221 25.95 -1.65 -28.41
N GLU A 222 26.53 -0.82 -29.28
CA GLU A 222 26.78 0.60 -28.97
C GLU A 222 25.49 1.38 -28.77
N SER A 223 24.49 1.17 -29.63
CA SER A 223 23.17 1.80 -29.47
C SER A 223 22.53 1.41 -28.14
N VAL A 224 22.54 0.11 -27.81
CA VAL A 224 21.92 -0.39 -26.58
C VAL A 224 22.60 0.18 -25.34
N TYR A 225 23.93 0.29 -25.31
CA TYR A 225 24.64 0.90 -24.17
C TYR A 225 24.35 2.39 -24.00
N ASN A 226 24.32 3.16 -25.10
CA ASN A 226 23.97 4.58 -25.05
C ASN A 226 22.56 4.81 -24.49
N GLU A 227 21.60 3.99 -24.90
CA GLU A 227 20.25 4.00 -24.33
C GLU A 227 20.26 3.59 -22.84
N ASN A 228 21.10 2.62 -22.46
CA ASN A 228 21.21 2.13 -21.10
C ASN A 228 21.70 3.22 -20.14
N ASP A 229 22.69 4.00 -20.54
CA ASP A 229 23.19 5.15 -19.79
C ASP A 229 22.09 6.20 -19.59
N GLY A 230 21.31 6.49 -20.64
CA GLY A 230 20.15 7.39 -20.55
C GLY A 230 19.09 6.92 -19.54
N TRP A 231 18.76 5.63 -19.55
CA TRP A 231 17.81 5.04 -18.60
C TRP A 231 18.34 4.98 -17.17
N SER A 232 19.65 4.70 -16.99
CA SER A 232 20.27 4.64 -15.67
C SER A 232 20.12 5.97 -14.90
N ALA A 233 20.22 7.10 -15.61
CA ALA A 233 20.03 8.43 -15.05
C ALA A 233 18.60 8.67 -14.51
N LEU A 234 17.58 8.08 -15.16
CA LEU A 234 16.19 8.17 -14.69
C LEU A 234 15.96 7.35 -13.42
N THR A 235 16.63 6.21 -13.30
CA THR A 235 16.46 5.27 -12.17
C THR A 235 17.19 5.65 -10.89
N ALA A 236 18.12 6.61 -10.93
CA ALA A 236 18.89 7.06 -9.77
C ALA A 236 18.06 7.85 -8.73
N ARG A 237 16.81 8.22 -9.05
CA ARG A 237 15.87 8.82 -8.09
C ARG A 237 15.39 7.77 -7.08
N GLN A 238 16.13 7.57 -5.98
CA GLN A 238 15.79 6.68 -4.86
C GLN A 238 14.43 6.95 -4.18
N ASP A 239 13.70 8.00 -4.57
CA ASP A 239 12.43 8.40 -3.94
C ASP A 239 11.18 7.67 -4.46
N THR A 240 11.27 6.83 -5.49
CA THR A 240 10.09 6.28 -6.19
C THR A 240 9.17 5.44 -5.30
N GLN A 241 9.74 4.51 -4.52
CA GLN A 241 8.97 3.66 -3.61
C GLN A 241 8.37 4.45 -2.44
N LYS A 242 9.11 5.47 -1.96
CA LYS A 242 8.65 6.35 -0.88
C LYS A 242 7.51 7.25 -1.35
N ILE A 243 7.62 7.81 -2.55
CA ILE A 243 6.57 8.59 -3.20
C ILE A 243 5.33 7.73 -3.40
N ALA A 244 5.46 6.52 -3.96
CA ALA A 244 4.34 5.61 -4.16
C ALA A 244 3.67 5.22 -2.82
N SER A 245 4.45 4.99 -1.76
CA SER A 245 3.92 4.70 -0.42
C SER A 245 3.15 5.89 0.17
N ASN A 246 3.71 7.10 0.09
CA ASN A 246 3.07 8.32 0.57
C ASN A 246 1.77 8.62 -0.19
N LEU A 247 1.79 8.49 -1.52
CA LEU A 247 0.60 8.63 -2.34
C LEU A 247 -0.44 7.56 -2.02
N THR A 248 0.00 6.32 -1.70
CA THR A 248 -0.90 5.23 -1.33
C THR A 248 -1.63 5.59 -0.04
N LEU A 249 -0.89 6.07 0.96
CA LEU A 249 -1.46 6.56 2.22
C LEU A 249 -2.44 7.71 2.00
N ALA A 250 -2.07 8.70 1.19
CA ALA A 250 -2.95 9.81 0.85
C ALA A 250 -4.25 9.31 0.20
N SER A 251 -4.15 8.45 -0.81
CA SER A 251 -5.31 7.89 -1.52
C SER A 251 -6.20 7.00 -0.65
N ALA A 252 -5.65 6.40 0.41
CA ALA A 252 -6.42 5.60 1.36
C ALA A 252 -7.16 6.47 2.38
N VAL A 253 -6.60 7.61 2.78
CA VAL A 253 -7.16 8.47 3.85
C VAL A 253 -8.13 9.51 3.28
N TRP A 254 -7.73 10.25 2.25
CA TRP A 254 -8.48 11.41 1.76
C TRP A 254 -9.93 11.09 1.39
N PRO A 255 -10.25 10.04 0.61
CA PRO A 255 -11.63 9.78 0.18
C PRO A 255 -12.60 9.50 1.33
N ASN A 256 -12.07 9.09 2.49
CA ASN A 256 -12.86 8.66 3.63
C ASN A 256 -13.15 9.79 4.62
N LEU A 257 -12.39 10.90 4.60
CA LEU A 257 -12.52 11.97 5.60
C LEU A 257 -13.95 12.51 5.76
N PRO A 258 -14.71 12.83 4.69
CA PRO A 258 -16.05 13.38 4.87
C PRO A 258 -17.00 12.39 5.58
N GLY A 259 -17.01 11.13 5.15
CA GLY A 259 -17.86 10.09 5.74
C GLY A 259 -17.49 9.82 7.21
N VAL A 260 -16.20 9.82 7.50
CA VAL A 260 -15.65 9.62 8.84
C VAL A 260 -16.02 10.78 9.78
N PHE A 261 -15.92 12.04 9.33
CA PHE A 261 -16.35 13.20 10.11
C PHE A 261 -17.86 13.24 10.33
N LEU A 262 -18.64 12.82 9.34
CA LEU A 262 -20.10 12.68 9.47
C LEU A 262 -20.48 11.64 10.54
N GLN A 263 -19.83 10.47 10.53
CA GLN A 263 -20.02 9.44 11.55
C GLN A 263 -19.62 9.93 12.94
N GLY A 264 -18.48 10.63 13.05
CA GLY A 264 -18.06 11.28 14.30
C GLY A 264 -19.11 12.26 14.83
N SER A 265 -19.67 13.09 13.95
CA SER A 265 -20.76 14.02 14.28
C SER A 265 -22.01 13.29 14.78
N MET A 266 -22.40 12.17 14.18
CA MET A 266 -23.53 11.37 14.64
C MET A 266 -23.32 10.85 16.07
N ILE A 267 -22.11 10.34 16.37
CA ILE A 267 -21.78 9.88 17.72
C ILE A 267 -21.79 11.04 18.72
N SER A 268 -21.23 12.21 18.36
CA SER A 268 -21.29 13.40 19.21
C SER A 268 -22.74 13.87 19.46
N SER A 269 -23.63 13.74 18.47
CA SER A 269 -25.06 14.03 18.63
C SER A 269 -25.74 13.06 19.61
N LEU A 270 -25.36 11.78 19.61
CA LEU A 270 -25.84 10.82 20.61
C LEU A 270 -25.36 11.17 22.02
N LEU A 271 -24.12 11.65 22.17
CA LEU A 271 -23.59 12.11 23.45
C LEU A 271 -24.29 13.40 23.94
N TRP A 272 -24.66 14.30 23.03
CA TRP A 272 -25.51 15.44 23.36
C TRP A 272 -26.89 15.00 23.88
N LEU A 273 -27.53 14.04 23.20
CA LEU A 273 -28.82 13.49 23.60
C LEU A 273 -28.73 12.76 24.94
N LEU A 274 -27.64 12.04 25.19
CA LEU A 274 -27.34 11.43 26.48
C LEU A 274 -27.25 12.49 27.59
N GLY A 275 -26.52 13.57 27.36
CA GLY A 275 -26.44 14.71 28.30
C GLY A 275 -27.81 15.32 28.58
N TYR A 276 -28.65 15.48 27.55
CA TYR A 276 -30.03 15.94 27.70
C TYR A 276 -30.89 15.00 28.54
N CYS A 277 -30.79 13.69 28.31
CA CYS A 277 -31.48 12.68 29.10
C CYS A 277 -31.03 12.72 30.57
N ILE A 278 -29.73 12.84 30.85
CA ILE A 278 -29.20 12.94 32.21
C ILE A 278 -29.81 14.14 32.94
N ILE A 279 -29.77 15.35 32.34
CA ILE A 279 -30.34 16.56 32.96
C ILE A 279 -31.84 16.39 33.23
N ARG A 280 -32.58 15.86 32.24
CA ARG A 280 -34.04 15.65 32.38
C ARG A 280 -34.35 14.63 33.48
N PHE A 281 -33.56 13.57 33.59
CA PHE A 281 -33.76 12.50 34.57
C PHE A 281 -33.36 12.94 35.98
N VAL A 282 -32.28 13.70 36.14
CA VAL A 282 -31.87 14.30 37.42
C VAL A 282 -32.96 15.24 37.96
N LYS A 283 -33.63 15.99 37.07
CA LYS A 283 -34.73 16.88 37.44
C LYS A 283 -35.96 16.14 37.98
N HIS A 284 -36.28 14.96 37.44
CA HIS A 284 -37.49 14.19 37.81
C HIS A 284 -37.24 13.16 38.92
N SER A 285 -36.06 12.55 38.99
CA SER A 285 -35.76 11.42 39.89
C SER A 285 -34.27 11.35 40.21
N PRO A 286 -33.76 12.19 41.14
CA PRO A 286 -32.33 12.35 41.39
C PRO A 286 -31.65 11.07 41.91
N SER A 287 -32.32 10.27 42.75
CA SER A 287 -31.78 9.01 43.27
C SER A 287 -31.59 7.96 42.17
N LYS A 288 -32.58 7.82 41.27
CA LYS A 288 -32.49 6.92 40.11
C LYS A 288 -31.42 7.39 39.11
N ALA A 289 -31.25 8.71 38.95
CA ALA A 289 -30.26 9.29 38.07
C ALA A 289 -28.81 8.93 38.46
N ALA A 290 -28.52 8.93 39.77
CA ALA A 290 -27.24 8.49 40.28
C ALA A 290 -26.95 7.03 39.88
N ILE A 291 -27.91 6.12 40.13
CA ILE A 291 -27.79 4.70 39.79
C ILE A 291 -27.54 4.51 38.28
N SER A 292 -28.31 5.19 37.43
CA SER A 292 -28.11 5.10 35.97
C SER A 292 -26.76 5.62 35.52
N THR A 293 -26.23 6.66 36.18
CA THR A 293 -24.93 7.23 35.84
C THR A 293 -23.78 6.30 36.26
N TYR A 294 -23.91 5.60 37.39
CA TYR A 294 -22.96 4.57 37.79
C TYR A 294 -22.98 3.36 36.86
N LEU A 295 -24.16 2.94 36.40
CA LEU A 295 -24.27 1.86 35.41
C LEU A 295 -23.59 2.26 34.08
N LEU A 296 -23.77 3.52 33.65
CA LEU A 296 -23.06 4.07 32.49
C LEU A 296 -21.53 4.08 32.70
N ALA A 297 -21.06 4.49 33.87
CA ALA A 297 -19.64 4.46 34.22
C ALA A 297 -19.06 3.04 34.18
N VAL A 298 -19.73 2.06 34.80
CA VAL A 298 -19.29 0.66 34.80
C VAL A 298 -19.26 0.09 33.38
N THR A 299 -20.29 0.36 32.58
CA THR A 299 -20.32 -0.09 31.18
C THR A 299 -19.20 0.53 30.35
N MET A 300 -18.85 1.81 30.55
CA MET A 300 -17.69 2.42 29.91
C MET A 300 -16.37 1.74 30.32
N VAL A 301 -16.16 1.45 31.60
CA VAL A 301 -14.96 0.75 32.09
C VAL A 301 -14.81 -0.64 31.47
N VAL A 302 -15.90 -1.42 31.47
CA VAL A 302 -15.93 -2.75 30.86
C VAL A 302 -15.68 -2.66 29.34
N ALA A 303 -16.30 -1.70 28.66
CA ALA A 303 -16.08 -1.49 27.22
C ALA A 303 -14.62 -1.15 26.90
N VAL A 304 -13.96 -0.28 27.66
CA VAL A 304 -12.54 0.06 27.46
C VAL A 304 -11.67 -1.18 27.66
N TYR A 305 -11.92 -2.00 28.68
CA TYR A 305 -11.17 -3.24 28.88
C TYR A 305 -11.37 -4.23 27.72
N MET A 306 -12.62 -4.45 27.30
CA MET A 306 -12.95 -5.35 26.19
C MET A 306 -12.33 -4.92 24.87
N LEU A 307 -12.28 -3.61 24.60
CA LEU A 307 -11.68 -3.07 23.39
C LEU A 307 -10.15 -3.12 23.46
N THR A 308 -9.55 -2.54 24.50
CA THR A 308 -8.09 -2.34 24.56
C THR A 308 -7.31 -3.55 25.07
N GLN A 309 -7.97 -4.49 25.77
CA GLN A 309 -7.34 -5.58 26.52
C GLN A 309 -6.25 -5.09 27.49
N SER A 310 -6.33 -3.83 27.93
CA SER A 310 -5.33 -3.17 28.78
C SER A 310 -5.91 -2.84 30.15
N TRP A 311 -5.31 -3.44 31.19
CA TRP A 311 -5.63 -3.13 32.58
C TRP A 311 -5.37 -1.67 32.94
N LEU A 312 -4.36 -1.05 32.32
CA LEU A 312 -4.01 0.35 32.57
C LEU A 312 -5.08 1.29 32.03
N ALA A 313 -5.56 1.05 30.80
CA ALA A 313 -6.64 1.81 30.18
C ALA A 313 -7.96 1.68 30.96
N MET A 314 -8.28 0.46 31.38
CA MET A 314 -9.44 0.18 32.24
C MET A 314 -9.33 0.92 33.58
N SER A 315 -8.17 0.84 34.25
CA SER A 315 -7.95 1.47 35.55
C SER A 315 -8.03 2.99 35.47
N ALA A 316 -7.47 3.60 34.42
CA ALA A 316 -7.57 5.04 34.20
C ALA A 316 -9.03 5.48 33.98
N THR A 317 -9.80 4.70 33.21
CA THR A 317 -11.23 4.96 32.97
C THR A 317 -12.03 4.81 34.27
N ALA A 318 -11.77 3.76 35.05
CA ALA A 318 -12.43 3.52 36.33
C ALA A 318 -12.14 4.66 37.32
N LEU A 319 -10.90 5.12 37.37
CA LEU A 319 -10.50 6.25 38.19
C LEU A 319 -11.25 7.52 37.78
N CYS A 320 -11.33 7.84 36.48
CA CYS A 320 -12.12 8.98 35.99
C CYS A 320 -13.60 8.86 36.38
N CYS A 321 -14.20 7.69 36.24
CA CYS A 321 -15.60 7.45 36.58
C CYS A 321 -15.88 7.54 38.08
N LEU A 322 -14.96 7.09 38.95
CA LEU A 322 -15.10 7.16 40.40
C LEU A 322 -15.26 8.60 40.92
N PHE A 323 -14.68 9.60 40.24
CA PHE A 323 -14.84 11.01 40.63
C PHE A 323 -16.31 11.47 40.58
N SER A 324 -17.18 10.82 39.80
CA SER A 324 -18.61 11.15 39.77
C SER A 324 -19.35 10.91 41.09
N LEU A 325 -18.78 10.09 41.99
CA LEU A 325 -19.30 9.88 43.34
C LEU A 325 -19.15 11.12 44.22
N ILE A 326 -18.22 12.02 43.88
CA ILE A 326 -17.95 13.23 44.65
C ILE A 326 -19.02 14.26 44.31
N SER A 327 -19.77 14.69 45.32
CA SER A 327 -20.76 15.77 45.23
C SER A 327 -20.57 16.77 46.37
N PRO A 328 -20.79 18.09 46.14
CA PRO A 328 -20.68 19.08 47.19
C PRO A 328 -21.74 18.85 48.28
N LYS A 329 -21.36 19.08 49.55
CA LYS A 329 -22.28 18.98 50.70
C LYS A 329 -23.41 20.00 50.64
N THR A 330 -23.11 21.20 50.12
CA THR A 330 -24.06 22.29 49.94
C THR A 330 -24.30 22.50 48.45
N VAL A 331 -25.57 22.46 48.05
CA VAL A 331 -26.00 22.58 46.66
C VAL A 331 -26.84 23.86 46.52
N ARG A 332 -26.49 24.72 45.56
CA ARG A 332 -27.28 25.90 45.20
C ARG A 332 -28.63 25.50 44.62
N ALA A 333 -29.67 26.26 44.94
CA ALA A 333 -31.02 25.99 44.44
C ALA A 333 -31.15 26.18 42.91
N SER A 334 -30.44 27.15 42.34
CA SER A 334 -30.44 27.44 40.89
C SER A 334 -29.09 27.14 40.26
N VAL A 335 -29.10 26.36 39.19
CA VAL A 335 -27.89 26.06 38.40
C VAL A 335 -27.61 27.22 37.45
N PRO A 336 -26.41 27.84 37.48
CA PRO A 336 -26.07 28.94 36.57
C PRO A 336 -26.18 28.49 35.11
N ALA A 337 -26.65 29.35 34.21
CA ALA A 337 -26.84 29.00 32.79
C ALA A 337 -25.52 28.63 32.10
N ASP A 338 -24.43 29.31 32.46
CA ASP A 338 -23.08 29.03 31.96
C ASP A 338 -22.14 28.65 33.12
N LEU A 339 -21.26 27.68 32.86
CA LEU A 339 -20.25 27.17 33.81
C LEU A 339 -18.89 27.86 33.62
N GLY A 340 -18.84 28.86 32.73
CA GLY A 340 -17.69 29.73 32.50
C GLY A 340 -16.83 29.35 31.29
N PRO A 341 -15.88 30.24 30.91
CA PRO A 341 -15.07 30.07 29.71
C PRO A 341 -14.10 28.88 29.82
N LEU A 342 -13.50 28.64 30.99
CA LEU A 342 -12.58 27.50 31.18
C LEU A 342 -13.27 26.15 30.98
N PHE A 343 -14.50 25.99 31.46
CA PHE A 343 -15.30 24.79 31.22
C PHE A 343 -15.52 24.57 29.72
N THR A 344 -15.79 25.66 28.99
CA THR A 344 -15.97 25.64 27.54
C THR A 344 -14.70 25.21 26.82
N VAL A 345 -13.54 25.77 27.18
CA VAL A 345 -12.24 25.41 26.59
C VAL A 345 -11.94 23.93 26.81
N VAL A 346 -12.13 23.42 28.02
CA VAL A 346 -11.91 21.99 28.32
C VAL A 346 -12.81 21.09 27.46
N ASN A 347 -14.10 21.42 27.32
CA ASN A 347 -15.00 20.66 26.46
C ASN A 347 -14.64 20.76 24.98
N ILE A 348 -14.16 21.91 24.49
CA ILE A 348 -13.65 22.06 23.11
C ILE A 348 -12.45 21.14 22.90
N THR A 349 -11.46 21.17 23.79
CA THR A 349 -10.26 20.33 23.67
C THR A 349 -10.61 18.84 23.67
N LEU A 350 -11.47 18.40 24.59
CA LEU A 350 -11.93 17.01 24.64
C LEU A 350 -12.74 16.64 23.38
N ALA A 351 -13.61 17.52 22.88
CA ALA A 351 -14.42 17.25 21.69
C ALA A 351 -13.56 17.15 20.42
N ILE A 352 -12.52 17.99 20.27
CA ILE A 352 -11.56 17.89 19.16
C ILE A 352 -10.79 16.57 19.23
N ALA A 353 -10.24 16.22 20.41
CA ALA A 353 -9.52 14.97 20.60
C ALA A 353 -10.40 13.75 20.30
N PHE A 354 -11.64 13.76 20.80
CA PHE A 354 -12.61 12.71 20.55
C PHE A 354 -12.97 12.59 19.07
N THR A 355 -13.26 13.71 18.41
CA THR A 355 -13.61 13.71 16.97
C THR A 355 -12.45 13.18 16.14
N GLY A 356 -11.21 13.55 16.45
CA GLY A 356 -10.02 13.02 15.79
C GLY A 356 -9.83 11.51 16.01
N LEU A 357 -10.01 11.02 17.24
CA LEU A 357 -9.88 9.59 17.55
C LEU A 357 -10.98 8.73 16.91
N VAL A 358 -12.23 9.19 16.96
CA VAL A 358 -13.36 8.54 16.28
C VAL A 358 -13.14 8.56 14.78
N ALA A 359 -12.59 9.66 14.26
CA ALA A 359 -12.28 9.75 12.84
C ALA A 359 -11.25 8.70 12.42
N THR A 360 -10.13 8.62 13.14
CA THR A 360 -9.13 7.58 12.92
C THR A 360 -9.75 6.19 13.06
N MET A 361 -10.53 5.93 14.10
CA MET A 361 -11.19 4.64 14.35
C MET A 361 -12.04 4.18 13.15
N PHE A 362 -12.82 5.06 12.51
CA PHE A 362 -13.59 4.66 11.34
C PHE A 362 -12.75 4.54 10.09
N ALA A 363 -11.77 5.44 9.89
CA ALA A 363 -10.88 5.40 8.74
C ALA A 363 -10.17 4.05 8.61
N THR A 364 -9.78 3.43 9.73
CA THR A 364 -9.02 2.17 9.76
C THR A 364 -9.82 0.95 9.28
N ARG A 365 -11.15 1.04 9.31
CA ARG A 365 -12.07 -0.01 8.85
C ARG A 365 -12.51 0.16 7.40
N THR A 366 -12.09 1.25 6.76
CA THR A 366 -12.45 1.48 5.36
C THR A 366 -11.68 0.53 4.44
N LEU A 367 -12.35 0.10 3.36
CA LEU A 367 -11.75 -0.79 2.37
C LEU A 367 -10.42 -0.24 1.80
N PRO A 368 -10.27 1.06 1.47
CA PRO A 368 -9.02 1.62 0.98
C PRO A 368 -7.84 1.42 1.93
N VAL A 369 -8.07 1.62 3.24
CA VAL A 369 -7.05 1.48 4.28
C VAL A 369 -6.71 0.00 4.49
N LEU A 370 -7.71 -0.89 4.55
CA LEU A 370 -7.47 -2.33 4.69
C LEU A 370 -6.72 -2.92 3.47
N ALA A 371 -7.11 -2.52 2.26
CA ALA A 371 -6.46 -2.95 1.02
C ALA A 371 -5.00 -2.46 0.93
N SER A 372 -4.72 -1.30 1.54
CA SER A 372 -3.40 -0.66 1.54
C SER A 372 -2.61 -0.90 2.82
N ALA A 373 -3.08 -1.74 3.74
CA ALA A 373 -2.49 -1.91 5.07
C ALA A 373 -1.01 -2.30 5.03
N SER A 374 -0.63 -3.15 4.06
CA SER A 374 0.77 -3.56 3.84
C SER A 374 1.69 -2.42 3.38
N ALA A 375 1.14 -1.26 2.98
CA ALA A 375 1.90 -0.10 2.56
C ALA A 375 2.33 0.79 3.72
N PHE A 376 1.65 0.68 4.86
CA PHE A 376 1.92 1.55 5.99
C PHE A 376 3.19 1.13 6.71
N ASP A 377 3.93 2.14 7.19
CA ASP A 377 4.98 1.92 8.16
C ASP A 377 4.39 1.15 9.38
N PRO A 378 5.06 0.13 9.91
CA PRO A 378 4.64 -0.57 11.12
C PRO A 378 4.27 0.35 12.28
N GLN A 379 4.90 1.53 12.40
CA GLN A 379 4.58 2.53 13.43
C GLN A 379 3.21 3.20 13.20
N ILE A 380 2.82 3.38 11.94
CA ILE A 380 1.49 3.89 11.58
C ILE A 380 0.45 2.79 11.76
N ALA A 381 0.81 1.52 11.51
CA ALA A 381 -0.09 0.39 11.66
C ALA A 381 -0.63 0.21 13.10
N THR A 382 0.16 0.54 14.13
CA THR A 382 -0.30 0.47 15.53
C THR A 382 -1.28 1.60 15.88
N LEU A 383 -1.09 2.80 15.32
CA LEU A 383 -2.05 3.91 15.41
C LEU A 383 -3.35 3.66 14.63
N VAL A 384 -3.31 2.69 13.71
CA VAL A 384 -4.43 2.27 12.86
C VAL A 384 -5.25 1.14 13.50
N ASP A 385 -4.91 0.66 14.70
CA ASP A 385 -5.74 -0.34 15.38
C ASP A 385 -7.08 0.26 15.85
N PHE A 386 -8.18 -0.29 15.31
CA PHE A 386 -9.55 0.06 15.66
C PHE A 386 -9.80 -0.04 17.17
N ASN A 387 -9.33 -1.11 17.80
CA ASN A 387 -9.60 -1.40 19.20
C ASN A 387 -8.92 -0.38 20.13
N VAL A 388 -7.69 -0.02 19.80
CA VAL A 388 -6.90 0.97 20.56
C VAL A 388 -7.51 2.36 20.40
N THR A 389 -7.81 2.78 19.18
CA THR A 389 -8.40 4.11 18.89
C THR A 389 -9.80 4.27 19.50
N ALA A 390 -10.64 3.22 19.44
CA ALA A 390 -11.94 3.19 20.11
C ALA A 390 -11.81 3.32 21.64
N GLY A 391 -10.90 2.57 22.25
CA GLY A 391 -10.64 2.65 23.69
C GLY A 391 -10.16 4.04 24.14
N LEU A 392 -9.25 4.65 23.37
CA LEU A 392 -8.80 6.02 23.61
C LEU A 392 -9.95 7.03 23.48
N ALA A 393 -10.84 6.88 22.50
CA ALA A 393 -11.99 7.76 22.35
C ALA A 393 -12.92 7.68 23.58
N ILE A 394 -13.15 6.48 24.13
CA ILE A 394 -13.95 6.30 25.35
C ILE A 394 -13.25 6.92 26.56
N ILE A 395 -11.92 6.80 26.67
CA ILE A 395 -11.14 7.46 27.74
C ILE A 395 -11.32 8.98 27.69
N VAL A 396 -11.28 9.59 26.50
CA VAL A 396 -11.51 11.04 26.34
C VAL A 396 -12.91 11.43 26.82
N VAL A 397 -13.93 10.62 26.53
CA VAL A 397 -15.28 10.84 27.07
C VAL A 397 -15.30 10.65 28.59
N ALA A 398 -14.58 9.66 29.12
CA ALA A 398 -14.48 9.41 30.55
C ALA A 398 -13.83 10.58 31.30
N CYS A 399 -12.94 11.35 30.67
CA CYS A 399 -12.41 12.58 31.26
C CYS A 399 -13.50 13.60 31.63
N LEU A 400 -14.70 13.56 31.01
CA LEU A 400 -15.83 14.38 31.45
C LEU A 400 -16.28 14.03 32.88
N PHE A 401 -16.17 12.77 33.30
CA PHE A 401 -16.45 12.33 34.68
C PHE A 401 -15.39 12.82 35.67
N LEU A 402 -14.16 13.06 35.21
CA LEU A 402 -13.10 13.67 36.02
C LEU A 402 -13.27 15.18 36.17
N VAL A 403 -13.62 15.86 35.07
CA VAL A 403 -13.78 17.32 35.01
C VAL A 403 -15.04 17.76 35.76
N SER A 404 -16.18 17.11 35.55
CA SER A 404 -17.47 17.59 36.07
C SER A 404 -17.53 17.78 37.59
N PRO A 405 -16.99 16.87 38.44
CA PRO A 405 -16.97 17.01 39.89
C PRO A 405 -16.14 18.20 40.37
N LEU A 406 -15.02 18.52 39.72
CA LEU A 406 -14.18 19.66 40.07
C LEU A 406 -14.95 20.98 39.91
N TRP A 407 -15.71 21.12 38.81
CA TRP A 407 -16.56 22.29 38.59
C TRP A 407 -17.80 22.28 39.49
N ALA A 408 -18.37 21.11 39.76
CA ALA A 408 -19.48 20.96 40.69
C ALA A 408 -19.13 21.44 42.10
N LEU A 409 -17.94 21.10 42.58
CA LEU A 409 -17.41 21.58 43.87
C LEU A 409 -17.18 23.10 43.84
N ALA A 410 -16.53 23.63 42.80
CA ALA A 410 -16.25 25.06 42.68
C ALA A 410 -17.51 25.93 42.61
N GLN A 411 -18.58 25.44 41.97
CA GLN A 411 -19.83 26.18 41.78
C GLN A 411 -20.93 25.80 42.78
N HIS A 412 -20.68 24.84 43.67
CA HIS A 412 -21.69 24.27 44.60
C HIS A 412 -22.96 23.78 43.87
N VAL A 413 -22.78 23.03 42.77
CA VAL A 413 -23.86 22.45 41.96
C VAL A 413 -23.80 20.92 42.04
N ARG A 414 -24.90 20.21 41.80
CA ARG A 414 -24.87 18.73 41.74
C ARG A 414 -23.96 18.27 40.61
N THR A 415 -23.10 17.30 40.89
CA THR A 415 -22.16 16.74 39.93
C THR A 415 -22.85 16.19 38.68
N LEU A 416 -24.03 15.56 38.83
CA LEU A 416 -24.81 15.04 37.71
C LEU A 416 -25.35 16.14 36.78
N ASP A 417 -25.69 17.32 37.32
CA ASP A 417 -26.15 18.45 36.50
C ASP A 417 -24.99 19.03 35.68
N VAL A 418 -23.80 19.15 36.30
CA VAL A 418 -22.57 19.59 35.61
C VAL A 418 -22.14 18.57 34.56
N LEU A 419 -22.21 17.28 34.87
CA LEU A 419 -21.88 16.19 33.95
C LEU A 419 -22.81 16.16 32.74
N GLY A 420 -24.13 16.24 32.97
CA GLY A 420 -25.11 16.31 31.89
C GLY A 420 -24.90 17.51 30.97
N ARG A 421 -24.57 18.68 31.54
CA ARG A 421 -24.21 19.88 30.76
C ARG A 421 -22.88 19.74 30.03
N GLY A 422 -21.91 19.05 30.63
CA GLY A 422 -20.65 18.68 29.98
C GLY A 422 -20.91 17.85 28.73
N PHE A 423 -21.66 16.75 28.85
CA PHE A 423 -22.06 15.93 27.72
C PHE A 423 -22.82 16.71 26.64
N GLN A 424 -23.76 17.58 27.02
CA GLN A 424 -24.44 18.43 26.05
C GLN A 424 -23.49 19.36 25.30
N LYS A 425 -22.64 20.11 26.03
CA LYS A 425 -21.72 21.08 25.44
C LYS A 425 -20.69 20.38 24.56
N PHE A 426 -20.10 19.30 25.06
CA PHE A 426 -19.21 18.40 24.32
C PHE A 426 -19.87 17.88 23.04
N GLY A 427 -21.09 17.36 23.12
CA GLY A 427 -21.80 16.78 21.98
C GLY A 427 -22.17 17.82 20.92
N VAL A 428 -22.62 19.02 21.32
CA VAL A 428 -22.88 20.14 20.39
C VAL A 428 -21.60 20.57 19.69
N ILE A 429 -20.51 20.76 20.44
CA ILE A 429 -19.21 21.15 19.87
C ILE A 429 -18.72 20.10 18.89
N GLY A 430 -18.69 18.82 19.29
CA GLY A 430 -18.24 17.72 18.43
C GLY A 430 -19.08 17.57 17.17
N THR A 431 -20.41 17.69 17.28
CA THR A 431 -21.32 17.68 16.13
C THR A 431 -21.02 18.85 15.19
N THR A 432 -20.88 20.06 15.73
CA THR A 432 -20.62 21.26 14.93
C THR A 432 -19.27 21.18 14.21
N ILE A 433 -18.21 20.78 14.92
CA ILE A 433 -16.88 20.60 14.35
C ILE A 433 -16.89 19.50 13.30
N GLY A 434 -17.50 18.35 13.58
CA GLY A 434 -17.60 17.23 12.64
C GLY A 434 -18.33 17.60 11.36
N LEU A 435 -19.47 18.30 11.45
CA LEU A 435 -20.20 18.78 10.27
C LEU A 435 -19.38 19.83 9.48
N LEU A 436 -18.74 20.77 10.16
CA LEU A 436 -17.88 21.77 9.52
C LEU A 436 -16.74 21.09 8.75
N LEU A 437 -16.04 20.17 9.39
CA LEU A 437 -14.96 19.40 8.78
C LEU A 437 -15.47 18.52 7.64
N CYS A 438 -16.65 17.92 7.75
CA CYS A 438 -17.29 17.19 6.65
C CYS A 438 -17.50 18.08 5.43
N VAL A 439 -18.04 19.29 5.62
CA VAL A 439 -18.31 20.24 4.51
C VAL A 439 -17.01 20.72 3.88
N VAL A 440 -16.00 21.08 4.70
CA VAL A 440 -14.71 21.59 4.21
C VAL A 440 -13.85 20.49 3.57
N SER A 441 -13.84 19.29 4.13
CA SER A 441 -13.04 18.18 3.59
C SER A 441 -13.59 17.69 2.25
N THR A 442 -14.90 17.72 2.02
CA THR A 442 -15.51 17.22 0.78
C THR A 442 -14.83 17.76 -0.51
N PRO A 443 -14.75 19.09 -0.75
CA PRO A 443 -14.10 19.61 -1.97
C PRO A 443 -12.59 19.36 -2.00
N ILE A 444 -11.92 19.38 -0.85
CA ILE A 444 -10.49 19.09 -0.72
C ILE A 444 -10.20 17.64 -1.15
N CYS A 445 -11.01 16.70 -0.67
CA CYS A 445 -10.90 15.28 -0.99
C CYS A 445 -11.17 15.02 -2.48
N ILE A 446 -12.16 15.69 -3.09
CA ILE A 446 -12.41 15.58 -4.54
C ILE A 446 -11.20 16.05 -5.35
N TYR A 447 -10.61 17.19 -4.98
CA TYR A 447 -9.42 17.72 -5.64
C TYR A 447 -8.24 16.75 -5.55
N PHE A 448 -7.86 16.35 -4.32
CA PHE A 448 -6.73 15.44 -4.11
C PHE A 448 -6.96 14.06 -4.73
N GLU A 449 -8.20 13.58 -4.73
CA GLU A 449 -8.51 12.29 -5.36
C GLU A 449 -8.31 12.34 -6.87
N SER A 450 -8.73 13.42 -7.54
CA SER A 450 -8.53 13.58 -8.98
C SER A 450 -7.04 13.65 -9.36
N GLU A 451 -6.24 14.37 -8.58
CA GLU A 451 -4.80 14.51 -8.80
C GLU A 451 -4.06 13.18 -8.54
N ASN A 452 -4.37 12.51 -7.42
CA ASN A 452 -3.78 11.22 -7.08
C ASN A 452 -4.18 10.14 -8.09
N GLN A 453 -5.43 10.14 -8.56
CA GLN A 453 -5.92 9.19 -9.54
C GLN A 453 -5.16 9.31 -10.86
N GLN A 454 -4.95 10.54 -11.36
CA GLN A 454 -4.18 10.76 -12.58
C GLN A 454 -2.72 10.31 -12.41
N THR A 455 -2.10 10.65 -11.28
CA THR A 455 -0.73 10.26 -10.94
C THR A 455 -0.58 8.74 -10.91
N PHE A 456 -1.44 8.06 -10.14
CA PHE A 456 -1.40 6.61 -10.04
C PHE A 456 -1.76 5.89 -11.34
N ARG A 457 -2.63 6.47 -12.16
CA ARG A 457 -2.91 5.93 -13.48
C ARG A 457 -1.65 5.89 -14.33
N MET A 458 -0.87 6.98 -14.34
CA MET A 458 0.41 7.01 -15.07
C MET A 458 1.41 6.01 -14.49
N LEU A 459 1.54 5.94 -13.16
CA LEU A 459 2.41 4.97 -12.49
C LEU A 459 2.02 3.51 -12.81
N LEU A 460 0.72 3.20 -12.85
CA LEU A 460 0.23 1.85 -13.13
C LEU A 460 0.36 1.48 -14.61
N GLU A 461 0.01 2.40 -15.52
CA GLU A 461 0.02 2.12 -16.96
C GLU A 461 1.46 2.09 -17.51
N ASN A 462 2.28 3.11 -17.18
CA ASN A 462 3.65 3.25 -17.65
C ASN A 462 4.47 4.19 -16.74
N GLU A 463 5.03 3.64 -15.66
CA GLU A 463 5.79 4.40 -14.67
C GLU A 463 6.96 5.23 -15.25
N PRO A 464 7.79 4.72 -16.20
CA PRO A 464 8.82 5.54 -16.84
C PRO A 464 8.30 6.86 -17.44
N VAL A 465 7.12 6.84 -18.07
CA VAL A 465 6.53 8.05 -18.68
C VAL A 465 6.14 9.09 -17.63
N TYR A 466 5.75 8.65 -16.44
CA TYR A 466 5.47 9.57 -15.33
C TYR A 466 6.72 10.37 -14.95
N TYR A 467 7.86 9.72 -14.78
CA TYR A 467 9.11 10.40 -14.40
C TYR A 467 9.70 11.25 -15.51
N LEU A 468 9.46 10.90 -16.78
CA LEU A 468 9.86 11.73 -17.92
C LEU A 468 9.06 13.04 -18.04
N ARG A 469 7.86 13.09 -17.44
CA ARG A 469 7.02 14.30 -17.44
C ARG A 469 7.28 15.23 -16.26
N GLN A 470 8.01 14.76 -15.24
CA GLN A 470 8.39 15.55 -14.06
C GLN A 470 9.71 16.28 -14.28
#